data_AF-A0A7U7J1W6-F1
#
_entry.id   AF-A0A7U7J1W6-F1
#
_cell.length_a   1.000
_cell.length_b   1.000
_cell.length_c   1.000
_cell.angle_alpha   90.00
_cell.angle_beta   90.00
_cell.angle_gamma   90.00
#
_symmetry.space_group_name_H-M   'P 1'
#
loop_
_entity.id
_entity.type
_entity.pdbx_description
1 polymer ?
#
loop_
_entity_poly.entity_id
_entity_poly.type
_entity_poly.pdbx_seq_one_letter_code
_entity_poly.pdbx_strand_id
1 'polypeptide(L)'
;MMTPTHLLVLDLETRPDTALLPVDRDPAVFPKPIQHQIITLGFLLARIERDGQGERYAVRKLGAASIADRSERELLAGFWQMIDKQKPRLVTWNGRGFDVAVLKQRSLIHGLTAQQWHRTDPRYGYDYRYQVNWHCDLMDVLSDNGASPRLSLDEAARASP
;
A
#
# COMPACT_ATOMS: atom_id res chain seq x y z
N MET A 1 -7.94 2.25 -22.84
CA MET A 1 -8.10 2.24 -21.37
C MET A 1 -6.85 2.83 -20.74
N MET A 2 -6.98 3.59 -19.66
CA MET A 2 -5.82 4.14 -18.96
C MET A 2 -5.07 2.99 -18.28
N THR A 3 -3.87 2.68 -18.76
CA THR A 3 -3.02 1.62 -18.20
C THR A 3 -1.86 2.28 -17.47
N PRO A 4 -1.57 1.93 -16.20
CA PRO A 4 -0.44 2.50 -15.50
C PRO A 4 0.87 2.23 -16.24
N THR A 5 1.70 3.27 -16.32
CA THR A 5 3.05 3.25 -16.92
C THR A 5 4.14 3.10 -15.87
N HIS A 6 3.77 3.22 -14.59
CA HIS A 6 4.65 3.13 -13.44
C HIS A 6 4.12 2.10 -12.46
N LEU A 7 5.03 1.42 -11.78
CA LEU A 7 4.78 0.49 -10.70
C LEU A 7 5.37 1.08 -9.42
N LEU A 8 4.58 1.06 -8.34
CA LEU A 8 5.00 1.45 -7.01
C LEU A 8 4.83 0.24 -6.08
N VAL A 9 5.93 -0.35 -5.63
CA VAL A 9 5.90 -1.30 -4.50
C VAL A 9 5.95 -0.49 -3.21
N LEU A 10 5.12 -0.86 -2.24
CA LEU A 10 4.98 -0.17 -0.97
C LEU A 10 4.99 -1.18 0.19
N ASP A 11 5.64 -0.79 1.28
CA ASP A 11 5.58 -1.45 2.58
C ASP A 11 5.72 -0.40 3.71
N LEU A 12 5.03 -0.59 4.82
CA LEU A 12 5.07 0.31 5.98
C LEU A 12 5.63 -0.36 7.22
N GLU A 13 6.48 0.38 7.93
CA GLU A 13 6.79 0.11 9.32
C GLU A 13 5.97 1.03 10.21
N THR A 14 5.30 0.43 11.20
CA THR A 14 4.40 1.15 12.10
C THR A 14 4.68 0.78 13.55
N ARG A 15 4.22 1.64 14.46
CA ARG A 15 4.13 1.30 15.88
C ARG A 15 2.73 1.62 16.40
N PRO A 16 2.27 0.93 17.46
CA PRO A 16 1.02 1.31 18.11
C PRO A 16 1.10 2.76 18.64
N ASP A 17 0.11 3.58 18.27
CA ASP A 17 -0.01 4.97 18.67
C ASP A 17 -0.65 5.06 20.06
N THR A 18 0.17 5.23 21.09
CA THR A 18 -0.27 5.27 22.49
C THR A 18 -1.27 6.38 22.80
N ALA A 19 -1.37 7.41 21.96
CA ALA A 19 -2.39 8.45 22.13
C ALA A 19 -3.79 8.02 21.69
N LEU A 20 -3.91 6.97 20.86
CA LEU A 20 -5.18 6.48 20.32
C LEU A 20 -5.56 5.07 20.80
N LEU A 21 -4.66 4.42 21.53
CA LEU A 21 -4.92 3.10 22.10
C LEU A 21 -5.89 3.21 23.29
N PRO A 22 -6.90 2.34 23.38
CA PRO A 22 -7.74 2.24 24.57
C PRO A 22 -6.89 1.84 25.77
N VAL A 23 -7.17 2.46 26.92
CA VAL A 23 -6.42 2.23 28.17
C VAL A 23 -6.57 0.78 28.66
N ASP A 24 -7.73 0.18 28.41
CA ASP A 24 -8.15 -1.16 28.84
C ASP A 24 -8.01 -2.23 27.74
N ARG A 25 -7.22 -1.96 26.69
CA ARG A 25 -7.07 -2.90 25.58
C ARG A 25 -6.43 -4.22 26.06
N ASP A 26 -6.88 -5.32 25.45
CA ASP A 26 -6.15 -6.58 25.51
C ASP A 26 -4.85 -6.47 24.67
N PRO A 27 -3.65 -6.65 25.25
CA PRO A 27 -2.40 -6.59 24.51
C PRO A 27 -2.24 -7.69 23.45
N ALA A 28 -3.03 -8.77 23.51
CA ALA A 28 -3.05 -9.82 22.49
C ALA A 28 -3.82 -9.41 21.22
N VAL A 29 -4.69 -8.40 21.32
CA VAL A 29 -5.48 -7.92 20.17
C VAL A 29 -4.64 -6.97 19.33
N PHE A 30 -4.47 -7.32 18.05
CA PHE A 30 -3.78 -6.48 17.09
C PHE A 30 -4.52 -5.14 16.91
N PRO A 31 -3.84 -3.97 17.01
CA PRO A 31 -4.52 -2.68 16.93
C PRO A 31 -5.18 -2.43 15.56
N LYS A 32 -6.21 -1.57 15.55
CA LYS A 32 -6.88 -1.15 14.32
C LYS A 32 -5.95 -0.27 13.49
N PRO A 33 -6.05 -0.23 12.15
CA PRO A 33 -5.13 0.56 11.32
C PRO A 33 -4.99 2.05 11.71
N ILE A 34 -6.08 2.71 12.15
CA ILE A 34 -6.02 4.10 12.65
C ILE A 34 -5.11 4.29 13.89
N GLN A 35 -4.92 3.22 14.66
CA GLN A 35 -4.13 3.17 15.90
C GLN A 35 -2.65 2.82 15.64
N HIS A 36 -2.23 2.74 14.37
CA HIS A 36 -0.84 2.54 13.98
C HIS A 36 -0.24 3.85 13.49
N GLN A 37 0.70 4.41 14.26
CA GLN A 37 1.51 5.52 13.79
C GLN A 37 2.50 5.01 12.75
N ILE A 38 2.55 5.66 11.58
CA ILE A 38 3.52 5.34 10.54
C ILE A 38 4.90 5.83 10.98
N ILE A 39 5.89 4.94 10.92
CA ILE A 39 7.29 5.24 11.25
C ILE A 39 8.11 5.36 9.99
N THR A 40 7.95 4.40 9.07
CA THR A 40 8.68 4.37 7.81
C THR A 40 7.76 3.93 6.69
N LEU A 41 7.92 4.54 5.52
CA LEU A 41 7.33 4.13 4.26
C LEU A 41 8.47 3.68 3.34
N GLY A 42 8.60 2.38 3.14
CA GLY A 42 9.50 1.78 2.16
C GLY A 42 8.85 1.75 0.78
N PHE A 43 9.62 2.04 -0.27
CA PHE A 43 9.09 2.00 -1.63
C PHE A 43 10.11 1.62 -2.71
N LEU A 44 9.60 0.99 -3.77
CA LEU A 44 10.28 0.83 -5.05
C LEU A 44 9.41 1.45 -6.14
N LEU A 45 9.97 2.37 -6.93
CA LEU A 45 9.35 2.94 -8.11
C LEU A 45 10.04 2.39 -9.36
N ALA A 46 9.25 1.82 -10.27
CA ALA A 46 9.72 1.29 -11.54
C ALA A 46 8.87 1.81 -12.72
N ARG A 47 9.45 1.89 -13.90
CA ARG A 47 8.72 2.04 -15.16
C ARG A 47 8.26 0.67 -15.64
N ILE A 48 7.01 0.57 -16.08
CA ILE A 48 6.47 -0.64 -16.71
C ILE A 48 6.78 -0.57 -18.21
N GLU A 49 7.56 -1.53 -18.69
CA GLU A 49 7.88 -1.72 -20.10
C GLU A 49 7.10 -2.92 -20.63
N ARG A 50 6.41 -2.74 -21.76
CA ARG A 50 5.54 -3.76 -22.34
C ARG A 50 6.12 -4.15 -23.71
N ASP A 51 6.46 -5.42 -23.87
CA ASP A 51 7.07 -5.96 -25.10
C ASP A 51 6.16 -6.94 -25.87
N GLY A 52 4.86 -6.94 -25.56
CA GLY A 52 3.85 -7.78 -26.19
C GLY A 52 3.80 -9.22 -25.67
N GLN A 53 4.87 -9.71 -25.04
CA GLN A 53 4.94 -11.03 -24.40
C GLN A 53 4.82 -10.94 -22.87
N GLY A 54 5.08 -9.77 -22.28
CA GLY A 54 4.86 -9.54 -20.86
C GLY A 54 5.13 -8.10 -20.43
N GLU A 55 5.36 -7.95 -19.13
CA GLU A 55 5.81 -6.71 -18.50
C GLU A 55 7.23 -6.89 -17.96
N ARG A 56 8.10 -5.91 -18.22
CA ARG A 56 9.41 -5.75 -17.56
C ARG A 56 9.38 -4.50 -16.70
N TYR A 57 10.05 -4.53 -15.56
CA TYR A 57 10.04 -3.42 -14.60
C TYR A 57 11.43 -2.79 -14.50
N ALA A 58 11.60 -1.64 -15.14
CA ALA A 58 12.84 -0.87 -15.06
C ALA A 58 12.84 -0.04 -13.77
N VAL A 59 13.57 -0.51 -12.74
CA VAL A 59 13.67 0.18 -11.44
C VAL A 59 14.26 1.57 -11.64
N ARG A 60 13.56 2.58 -11.12
CA ARG A 60 13.96 3.99 -11.20
C ARG A 60 14.44 4.52 -9.86
N LYS A 61 13.79 4.09 -8.77
CA LYS A 61 14.12 4.53 -7.42
C LYS A 61 13.77 3.45 -6.41
N LEU A 62 14.66 3.23 -5.46
CA LEU A 62 14.43 2.46 -4.25
C LEU A 62 14.73 3.39 -3.08
N GLY A 63 13.93 3.34 -2.02
CA GLY A 63 14.23 4.11 -0.83
C GLY A 63 13.16 3.97 0.24
N ALA A 64 13.32 4.76 1.29
CA ALA A 64 12.37 4.89 2.36
C ALA A 64 12.22 6.36 2.76
N ALA A 65 11.07 6.71 3.31
CA ALA A 65 10.84 7.98 3.98
C ALA A 65 10.37 7.70 5.40
N SER A 66 10.96 8.36 6.39
CA SER A 66 10.71 8.05 7.81
C SER A 66 10.34 9.29 8.61
N ILE A 67 9.80 9.06 9.81
CA ILE A 67 9.47 10.14 10.73
C ILE A 67 10.70 10.80 11.38
N ALA A 68 11.91 10.23 11.19
CA ALA A 68 13.14 10.86 11.64
C ALA A 68 13.45 12.15 10.87
N ASP A 69 13.01 12.23 9.61
CA ASP A 69 13.30 13.33 8.70
C ASP A 69 12.07 14.21 8.39
N ARG A 70 10.86 13.70 8.65
CA ARG A 70 9.58 14.29 8.23
C ARG A 70 8.50 14.01 9.28
N SER A 71 7.46 14.83 9.35
CA SER A 71 6.26 14.48 10.09
C SER A 71 5.48 13.35 9.40
N GLU A 72 4.67 12.61 10.17
CA GLU A 72 3.76 11.60 9.60
C GLU A 72 2.81 12.20 8.56
N ARG A 73 2.33 13.43 8.80
CA ARG A 73 1.51 14.20 7.85
C ARG A 73 2.23 14.38 6.51
N GLU A 74 3.52 14.73 6.53
CA GLU A 74 4.31 14.93 5.31
C GLU A 74 4.56 13.62 4.56
N LEU A 75 4.75 12.50 5.27
CA LEU A 75 4.84 11.17 4.66
C LEU A 75 3.54 10.81 3.92
N LEU A 76 2.39 10.97 4.59
CA LEU A 76 1.07 10.71 4.01
C LEU A 76 0.77 11.63 2.83
N ALA A 77 1.03 12.93 2.97
CA ALA A 77 0.82 13.90 1.89
C ALA A 77 1.69 13.59 0.67
N GLY A 78 2.95 13.21 0.89
CA GLY A 78 3.85 12.78 -0.18
C GLY A 78 3.36 11.53 -0.92
N PHE A 79 2.83 10.54 -0.19
CA PHE A 79 2.23 9.35 -0.76
C PHE A 79 1.02 9.68 -1.64
N TRP A 80 0.04 10.44 -1.12
CA TRP A 80 -1.15 10.79 -1.90
C TRP A 80 -0.82 11.65 -3.12
N GLN A 81 0.13 12.58 -2.99
CA GLN A 81 0.61 13.36 -4.12
C GLN A 81 1.23 12.47 -5.21
N MET A 82 1.94 11.40 -4.84
CA MET A 82 2.48 10.42 -5.78
C MET A 82 1.37 9.67 -6.52
N ILE A 83 0.37 9.16 -5.78
CA ILE A 83 -0.79 8.49 -6.36
C ILE A 83 -1.54 9.43 -7.31
N ASP A 84 -1.79 10.66 -6.90
CA ASP A 84 -2.57 11.61 -7.68
C ASP A 84 -1.88 12.00 -9.00
N LYS A 85 -0.56 12.21 -8.95
CA LYS A 85 0.24 12.63 -10.10
C LYS A 85 0.55 11.48 -11.05
N GLN A 86 1.08 10.37 -10.54
CA GLN A 86 1.62 9.29 -11.38
C GLN A 86 0.59 8.20 -11.67
N LYS A 87 -0.41 8.05 -10.81
CA LYS A 87 -1.44 7.00 -10.90
C LYS A 87 -0.81 5.63 -11.17
N PRO A 88 0.20 5.22 -10.38
CA PRO A 88 0.96 3.99 -10.63
C PRO A 88 0.11 2.75 -10.32
N ARG A 89 0.50 1.59 -10.84
CA ARG A 89 0.07 0.31 -10.27
C ARG A 89 0.73 0.19 -8.90
N LEU A 90 -0.07 0.21 -7.84
CA LEU A 90 0.40 -0.08 -6.48
C LEU A 90 0.54 -1.60 -6.32
N VAL A 91 1.67 -2.04 -5.77
CA VAL A 91 1.95 -3.43 -5.43
C VAL A 91 2.29 -3.52 -3.94
N THR A 92 1.65 -4.43 -3.24
CA THR A 92 1.85 -4.65 -1.79
C THR A 92 1.72 -6.13 -1.45
N TRP A 93 2.16 -6.52 -0.26
CA TRP A 93 1.80 -7.80 0.35
C TRP A 93 0.83 -7.57 1.51
N ASN A 94 -0.43 -7.99 1.41
CA ASN A 94 -1.47 -7.71 2.41
C ASN A 94 -1.71 -6.20 2.68
N GLY A 95 -1.30 -5.32 1.75
CA GLY A 95 -1.46 -3.89 1.90
C GLY A 95 -2.92 -3.47 1.99
N ARG A 96 -3.83 -4.19 1.32
CA ARG A 96 -5.28 -3.92 1.44
C ARG A 96 -5.80 -4.18 2.86
N GLY A 97 -5.25 -5.20 3.53
CA GLY A 97 -5.59 -5.56 4.90
C GLY A 97 -4.92 -4.66 5.94
N PHE A 98 -3.75 -4.09 5.62
CA PHE A 98 -2.95 -3.33 6.58
C PHE A 98 -2.43 -2.00 6.04
N ASP A 99 -1.37 -1.96 5.23
CA ASP A 99 -0.64 -0.74 4.86
C ASP A 99 -1.53 0.37 4.30
N VAL A 100 -2.34 0.03 3.31
CA VAL A 100 -3.27 0.96 2.66
C VAL A 100 -4.42 1.33 3.60
N ALA A 101 -4.84 0.41 4.47
CA ALA A 101 -5.83 0.72 5.50
C ALA A 101 -5.26 1.74 6.51
N VAL A 102 -3.99 1.60 6.90
CA VAL A 102 -3.27 2.57 7.76
C VAL A 102 -3.16 3.91 7.04
N LEU A 103 -2.67 3.94 5.80
CA LEU A 103 -2.56 5.19 5.01
C LEU A 103 -3.89 5.93 4.96
N LYS A 104 -4.99 5.24 4.64
CA LYS A 104 -6.33 5.83 4.56
C LYS A 104 -6.81 6.35 5.91
N GLN A 105 -6.75 5.53 6.97
CA GLN A 105 -7.31 5.90 8.27
C GLN A 105 -6.46 6.95 8.99
N ARG A 106 -5.13 6.88 8.90
CA ARG A 106 -4.23 7.91 9.46
C ARG A 106 -4.38 9.24 8.74
N SER A 107 -4.72 9.23 7.45
CA SER A 107 -5.03 10.47 6.72
C SER A 107 -6.23 11.22 7.28
N LEU A 108 -7.20 10.54 7.90
CA LEU A 108 -8.34 11.19 8.56
C LEU A 108 -7.89 12.06 9.74
N ILE A 109 -6.95 11.56 10.55
CA ILE A 109 -6.38 12.30 11.69
C ILE A 109 -5.66 13.56 11.20
N HIS A 110 -4.95 13.44 10.08
CA HIS A 110 -4.21 14.54 9.48
C HIS A 110 -5.04 15.39 8.51
N GLY A 111 -6.35 15.16 8.36
CA GLY A 111 -7.19 15.93 7.44
C GLY A 111 -6.69 15.94 5.99
N LEU A 112 -6.14 14.82 5.51
CA LEU A 112 -5.64 14.64 4.15
C LEU A 112 -6.67 13.91 3.28
N THR A 113 -6.81 14.33 2.03
CA THR A 113 -7.74 13.73 1.07
C THR A 113 -7.01 12.83 0.08
N ALA A 114 -7.55 11.64 -0.20
CA ALA A 114 -7.04 10.71 -1.21
C ALA A 114 -7.88 10.77 -2.49
N GLN A 115 -7.78 11.88 -3.25
CA GLN A 115 -8.72 12.20 -4.33
C GLN A 115 -8.69 11.18 -5.49
N GLN A 116 -7.52 10.87 -6.07
CA GLN A 116 -7.44 9.89 -7.16
C GLN A 116 -7.56 8.45 -6.68
N TRP A 117 -7.52 8.21 -5.38
CA TRP A 117 -7.75 6.88 -4.82
C TRP A 117 -9.24 6.50 -4.88
N HIS A 118 -10.11 7.37 -4.35
CA HIS A 118 -11.56 7.12 -4.22
C HIS A 118 -12.38 7.54 -5.45
N ARG A 119 -11.87 7.25 -6.65
CA ARG A 119 -12.58 7.62 -7.88
C ARG A 119 -13.93 6.91 -7.94
N THR A 120 -14.95 7.64 -8.37
CA THR A 120 -16.32 7.14 -8.51
C THR A 120 -16.51 6.21 -9.72
N ASP A 121 -15.57 6.17 -10.67
CA ASP A 121 -15.62 5.22 -11.78
C ASP A 121 -15.11 3.84 -11.31
N PRO A 122 -16.00 2.83 -11.20
CA PRO A 122 -15.65 1.51 -10.68
C PRO A 122 -14.63 0.76 -11.55
N ARG A 123 -14.40 1.21 -12.80
CA ARG A 123 -13.38 0.63 -13.70
C ARG A 123 -11.96 1.05 -13.33
N TYR A 124 -11.80 2.11 -12.53
CA TYR A 124 -10.52 2.79 -12.30
C TYR A 124 -10.25 3.10 -10.82
N GLY A 125 -10.37 2.09 -9.95
CA GLY A 125 -10.21 2.27 -8.50
C GLY A 125 -9.15 1.36 -7.88
N TYR A 126 -8.33 1.93 -6.99
CA TYR A 126 -7.38 1.19 -6.14
C TYR A 126 -8.07 0.32 -5.06
N ASP A 127 -9.34 0.63 -4.74
CA ASP A 127 -10.13 -0.11 -3.75
C ASP A 127 -10.75 -1.40 -4.32
N TYR A 128 -10.88 -1.54 -5.64
CA TYR A 128 -11.53 -2.71 -6.24
C TYR A 128 -10.56 -3.91 -6.28
N ARG A 129 -10.76 -4.86 -5.35
CA ARG A 129 -9.83 -5.99 -5.11
C ARG A 129 -9.51 -6.84 -6.34
N TYR A 130 -10.46 -7.01 -7.25
CA TYR A 130 -10.30 -7.85 -8.45
C TYR A 130 -9.63 -7.12 -9.62
N GLN A 131 -9.31 -5.82 -9.46
CA GLN A 131 -8.64 -5.05 -10.49
C GLN A 131 -7.19 -4.72 -10.13
N VAL A 132 -6.33 -5.68 -10.45
CA VAL A 132 -4.88 -5.66 -10.18
C VAL A 132 -4.10 -4.60 -10.97
N ASN A 133 -4.69 -4.01 -12.01
CA ASN A 133 -4.01 -2.95 -12.76
C ASN A 133 -3.76 -1.69 -11.91
N TRP A 134 -4.62 -1.40 -10.93
CA TRP A 134 -4.47 -0.25 -10.04
C TRP A 134 -3.82 -0.62 -8.72
N HIS A 135 -4.32 -1.68 -8.07
CA HIS A 135 -3.77 -2.18 -6.82
C HIS A 135 -3.66 -3.71 -6.88
N CYS A 136 -2.45 -4.19 -7.08
CA CYS A 136 -2.09 -5.59 -7.04
C CYS A 136 -1.60 -5.94 -5.62
N ASP A 137 -2.50 -6.42 -4.78
CA ASP A 137 -2.11 -7.03 -3.51
C ASP A 137 -1.73 -8.48 -3.77
N LEU A 138 -0.45 -8.80 -3.66
CA LEU A 138 0.10 -10.10 -4.02
C LEU A 138 -0.48 -11.23 -3.17
N MET A 139 -0.80 -10.98 -1.90
CA MET A 139 -1.40 -12.00 -1.03
C MET A 139 -2.82 -12.33 -1.48
N ASP A 140 -3.61 -11.33 -1.88
CA ASP A 140 -4.94 -11.58 -2.48
C ASP A 140 -4.81 -12.29 -3.82
N VAL A 141 -3.88 -11.89 -4.70
CA VAL A 141 -3.70 -12.52 -6.02
C VAL A 141 -3.29 -14.00 -5.90
N LEU A 142 -2.30 -14.29 -5.05
CA LEU A 142 -1.79 -15.66 -4.86
C LEU A 142 -2.79 -16.58 -4.13
N SER A 143 -3.71 -16.00 -3.35
CA SER A 143 -4.77 -16.76 -2.67
C SER A 143 -6.08 -16.87 -3.47
N ASP A 144 -6.03 -16.64 -4.79
CA ASP A 144 -7.20 -16.60 -5.67
C ASP A 144 -8.32 -15.68 -5.12
N ASN A 145 -7.92 -14.52 -4.61
CA ASN A 145 -8.77 -13.56 -3.93
C ASN A 145 -9.51 -14.15 -2.73
N GLY A 146 -8.85 -15.02 -1.95
CA GLY A 146 -9.38 -15.68 -0.76
C GLY A 146 -10.08 -17.02 -1.01
N ALA A 147 -9.99 -17.58 -2.23
CA ALA A 147 -10.49 -18.92 -2.51
C ALA A 147 -9.53 -20.04 -2.04
N SER A 148 -8.28 -19.69 -1.72
CA SER A 148 -7.30 -20.59 -1.11
C SER A 148 -6.68 -19.98 0.17
N PRO A 149 -6.05 -20.79 1.04
CA PRO A 149 -5.35 -20.29 2.21
C PRO A 149 -4.27 -19.26 1.83
N ARG A 150 -4.11 -18.24 2.68
CA ARG A 150 -3.10 -17.20 2.48
C ARG A 150 -1.75 -17.69 2.96
N LEU A 151 -0.71 -17.34 2.20
CA LEU A 151 0.68 -17.48 2.63
C LEU A 151 1.10 -16.25 3.45
N SER A 152 2.02 -16.45 4.36
CA SER A 152 2.89 -15.37 4.86
C SER A 152 3.90 -14.95 3.79
N LEU A 153 4.46 -13.74 3.94
CA LEU A 153 5.47 -13.25 3.01
C LEU A 153 6.73 -14.12 3.02
N ASP A 154 7.13 -14.65 4.19
CA ASP A 154 8.28 -15.55 4.32
C ASP A 154 8.07 -16.88 3.58
N GLU A 155 6.89 -17.50 3.73
CA GLU A 155 6.55 -18.73 3.01
C GLU A 155 6.62 -18.52 1.49
N ALA A 156 6.04 -17.42 1.00
CA ALA A 156 6.06 -17.09 -0.42
C ALA A 156 7.47 -16.79 -0.94
N ALA A 157 8.28 -16.06 -0.17
CA ALA A 157 9.65 -15.74 -0.55
C ALA A 157 10.54 -16.99 -0.64
N ARG A 158 10.39 -17.95 0.29
CA ARG A 158 11.13 -19.23 0.26
C ARG A 158 10.73 -20.12 -0.90
N ALA A 159 9.48 -20.05 -1.36
CA ALA A 159 8.98 -20.84 -2.47
C ALA A 159 9.34 -20.25 -3.85
N SER A 160 9.76 -18.98 -3.91
CA SER A 160 10.20 -18.35 -5.15
C SER A 160 11.64 -18.78 -5.51
N PRO A 161 11.89 -19.20 -6.77
CA PRO A 161 13.24 -19.52 -7.25
C PRO A 161 14.13 -18.29 -7.42
#